data_AF-A0A814RHH6-F1
#
_entry.id   AF-A0A814RHH6-F1
#
_cell.length_a   1.000
_cell.length_b   1.000
_cell.length_c   1.000
_cell.angle_alpha   90.00
_cell.angle_beta   90.00
_cell.angle_gamma   90.00
#
_symmetry.space_group_name_H-M   'P 1'
#
loop_
_entity.id
_entity.type
_entity.pdbx_description
1 polymer ?
#
loop_
_entity_poly.entity_id
_entity_poly.type
_entity_poly.pdbx_seq_one_letter_code
_entity_poly.pdbx_strand_id
1 'polypeptide(L)'
;MFSNSDECRKQLLIAIKTLLNTEFAYGKVELREDYDKLKIECDILKTENNVLKNNFEDLIDNCKILIRHTADILVERNDYYSEWQYAKNILTPRPDWDKCSHIVTYWQNLSTGKTSEQLVDVLINEITQENTEEYLPMIINNKNEMNSKNIFFNQISINSHTDMKLTKNRHMRRRITGLLIKEIWSKKLSDEQKLEIKSNIKLTDYVFDYLTKRFNNKEIAIEISYNMQDACNRYRNNYEINLFWQILIGQVEENVYHDEMKEFARILQYFIKLSSNYSSQSLLWTIQWSDFINALHELYSNWTNERISLLIRSAERDTQQSSIEKNDLRVFLLFMVDDEGHIGEFLMTIRQQLQLDKNEYIEKIKNLLIGYPLVSIKQFKRAVQMIDPHISKQELRRYVNWVYELKKINKEEIESYNEMQSRDFEEIILRLERCSCFMH
;
A
#
# COMPACT_ATOMS: atom_id res chain seq x y z
N MET A 1 -26.88 -90.01 58.14
CA MET A 1 -25.86 -89.89 57.07
C MET A 1 -26.47 -89.62 55.67
N PHE A 2 -27.55 -88.82 55.54
CA PHE A 2 -28.11 -88.46 54.22
C PHE A 2 -28.20 -86.93 53.95
N SER A 3 -27.76 -86.09 54.88
CA SER A 3 -27.95 -84.62 54.78
C SER A 3 -26.99 -83.90 53.83
N ASN A 4 -25.82 -84.47 53.52
CA ASN A 4 -24.81 -83.80 52.67
C ASN A 4 -25.03 -84.01 51.16
N SER A 5 -25.77 -85.05 50.76
CA SER A 5 -25.98 -85.38 49.34
C SER A 5 -27.01 -84.45 48.69
N ASP A 6 -28.08 -84.09 49.40
CA ASP A 6 -29.12 -83.19 48.88
C ASP A 6 -28.65 -81.73 48.82
N GLU A 7 -27.82 -81.31 49.77
CA GLU A 7 -27.23 -79.96 49.77
C GLU A 7 -26.25 -79.79 48.60
N CYS A 8 -25.39 -80.79 48.35
CA CYS A 8 -24.53 -80.82 47.17
C CYS A 8 -25.32 -80.81 45.86
N ARG A 9 -26.42 -81.56 45.77
CA ARG A 9 -27.24 -81.62 44.56
C ARG A 9 -27.95 -80.29 44.28
N LYS A 10 -28.41 -79.60 45.33
CA LYS A 10 -28.99 -78.24 45.22
C LYS A 10 -27.94 -77.21 44.81
N GLN A 11 -26.75 -77.23 45.41
CA GLN A 11 -25.66 -76.33 45.04
C GLN A 11 -25.20 -76.55 43.60
N LEU A 12 -25.11 -77.81 43.15
CA LEU A 12 -24.78 -78.14 41.76
C LEU A 12 -25.86 -77.64 40.78
N LEU A 13 -27.14 -77.79 41.13
CA LEU A 13 -28.25 -77.26 40.33
C LEU A 13 -28.23 -75.73 40.24
N ILE A 14 -27.92 -75.05 41.33
CA ILE A 14 -27.76 -73.59 41.34
C ILE A 14 -26.58 -73.18 40.46
N ALA A 15 -25.43 -73.84 40.61
CA ALA A 15 -24.23 -73.56 39.84
C ALA A 15 -24.45 -73.79 38.34
N ILE A 16 -25.12 -74.88 37.95
CA ILE A 16 -25.49 -75.16 36.55
C ILE A 16 -26.44 -74.07 36.02
N LYS A 17 -27.41 -73.63 36.82
CA LYS A 17 -28.37 -72.60 36.41
C LYS A 17 -27.69 -71.23 36.25
N THR A 18 -26.73 -70.89 37.10
CA THR A 18 -25.93 -69.67 36.95
C THR A 18 -24.97 -69.76 35.76
N LEU A 19 -24.38 -70.93 35.50
CA LEU A 19 -23.54 -71.16 34.32
C LEU A 19 -24.35 -71.01 33.03
N LEU A 20 -25.55 -71.60 32.98
CA LEU A 20 -26.43 -71.48 31.83
C LEU A 20 -26.86 -70.02 31.61
N ASN A 21 -27.22 -69.31 32.67
CA ASN A 21 -27.62 -67.90 32.58
C ASN A 21 -26.46 -67.00 32.16
N THR A 22 -25.24 -67.27 32.61
CA THR A 22 -24.05 -66.52 32.19
C THR A 22 -23.65 -66.86 30.76
N GLU A 23 -23.73 -68.12 30.33
CA GLU A 23 -23.48 -68.53 28.95
C GLU A 23 -24.52 -67.92 27.97
N PHE A 24 -25.79 -67.82 28.38
CA PHE A 24 -26.82 -67.11 27.60
C PHE A 24 -26.61 -65.59 27.57
N ALA A 25 -26.14 -64.98 28.66
CA ALA A 25 -25.86 -63.54 28.72
C ALA A 25 -24.62 -63.15 27.91
N TYR A 26 -23.52 -63.91 28.03
CA TYR A 26 -22.23 -63.61 27.39
C TYR A 26 -22.09 -64.21 25.98
N GLY A 27 -22.85 -65.25 25.64
CA GLY A 27 -22.62 -66.04 24.42
C GLY A 27 -23.18 -65.46 23.12
N LYS A 28 -24.09 -64.46 23.15
CA LYS A 28 -24.79 -64.03 21.93
C LYS A 28 -25.09 -62.55 21.73
N VAL A 29 -25.22 -61.73 22.78
CA VAL A 29 -25.86 -60.41 22.63
C VAL A 29 -24.82 -59.29 22.53
N GLU A 30 -23.88 -59.19 23.49
CA GLU A 30 -22.96 -58.05 23.53
C GLU A 30 -21.88 -58.09 22.41
N LEU A 31 -21.29 -59.26 22.14
CA LEU A 31 -20.28 -59.41 21.08
C LEU A 31 -20.85 -59.29 19.66
N ARG A 32 -22.14 -59.64 19.46
CA ARG A 32 -22.78 -59.58 18.14
C ARG A 32 -23.19 -58.15 17.81
N GLU A 33 -23.77 -57.43 18.76
CA GLU A 33 -24.15 -56.04 18.57
C GLU A 33 -22.95 -55.14 18.30
N ASP A 34 -21.84 -55.34 19.02
CA ASP A 34 -20.61 -54.57 18.79
C ASP A 34 -19.93 -54.96 17.48
N TYR A 35 -19.97 -56.25 17.10
CA TYR A 35 -19.51 -56.69 15.78
C TYR A 35 -20.34 -56.07 14.65
N ASP A 36 -21.67 -56.03 14.79
CA ASP A 36 -22.56 -55.47 13.77
C ASP A 36 -22.37 -53.95 13.65
N LYS A 37 -22.19 -53.22 14.77
CA LYS A 37 -21.83 -51.79 14.76
C LYS A 37 -20.49 -51.54 14.07
N LEU A 38 -19.45 -52.29 14.46
CA LEU A 38 -18.11 -52.13 13.89
C LEU A 38 -18.08 -52.49 12.40
N LYS A 39 -18.90 -53.46 11.98
CA LYS A 39 -19.05 -53.84 10.57
C LYS A 39 -19.70 -52.72 9.76
N ILE A 40 -20.77 -52.10 10.28
CA ILE A 40 -21.42 -50.94 9.65
C ILE A 40 -20.41 -49.79 9.51
N GLU A 41 -19.66 -49.48 10.57
CA GLU A 41 -18.63 -48.43 10.54
C GLU A 41 -17.52 -48.76 9.54
N CYS A 42 -17.04 -50.00 9.49
CA CYS A 42 -16.08 -50.45 8.49
C CYS A 42 -16.60 -50.30 7.07
N ASP A 43 -17.88 -50.58 6.83
CA ASP A 43 -18.48 -50.47 5.50
C ASP A 43 -18.70 -49.00 5.09
N ILE A 44 -19.02 -48.10 6.04
CA ILE A 44 -19.05 -46.65 5.81
C ILE A 44 -17.64 -46.12 5.51
N LEU A 45 -16.63 -46.48 6.30
CA LEU A 45 -15.26 -46.04 6.06
C LEU A 45 -14.70 -46.53 4.73
N LYS A 46 -15.14 -47.70 4.24
CA LYS A 46 -14.79 -48.19 2.90
C LYS A 46 -15.43 -47.35 1.80
N THR A 47 -16.70 -46.97 1.93
CA THR A 47 -17.37 -46.14 0.92
C THR A 47 -16.76 -44.74 0.88
N GLU A 48 -16.48 -44.14 2.04
CA GLU A 48 -15.79 -42.85 2.14
C GLU A 48 -14.39 -42.89 1.52
N ASN A 49 -13.61 -43.94 1.79
CA ASN A 49 -12.29 -44.12 1.16
C ASN A 49 -12.37 -44.26 -0.36
N ASN A 50 -13.40 -44.93 -0.89
CA ASN A 50 -13.59 -45.04 -2.32
C ASN A 50 -13.97 -43.69 -2.96
N VAL A 51 -14.83 -42.91 -2.31
CA VAL A 51 -15.16 -41.54 -2.76
C VAL A 51 -13.91 -40.66 -2.74
N LEU A 52 -13.11 -40.73 -1.68
CA LEU A 52 -11.90 -39.95 -1.56
C LEU A 52 -10.86 -40.32 -2.63
N LYS A 53 -10.72 -41.62 -2.95
CA LYS A 53 -9.87 -42.09 -4.05
C LYS A 53 -10.31 -41.52 -5.39
N ASN A 54 -11.61 -41.55 -5.69
CA ASN A 54 -12.14 -40.98 -6.93
C ASN A 54 -11.85 -39.47 -7.00
N ASN A 55 -12.06 -38.73 -5.90
CA ASN A 55 -11.76 -37.30 -5.85
C ASN A 55 -10.26 -37.01 -6.07
N PHE A 56 -9.37 -37.88 -5.57
CA PHE A 56 -7.93 -37.76 -5.84
C PHE A 56 -7.58 -38.04 -7.30
N GLU A 57 -8.22 -39.02 -7.94
CA GLU A 57 -8.05 -39.28 -9.38
C GLU A 57 -8.51 -38.10 -10.22
N ASP A 58 -9.68 -37.52 -9.92
CA ASP A 58 -10.20 -36.32 -10.57
C ASP A 58 -9.26 -35.11 -10.39
N LEU A 59 -8.71 -34.94 -9.18
CA LEU A 59 -7.75 -33.87 -8.91
C LEU A 59 -6.46 -34.05 -9.73
N ILE A 60 -5.96 -35.28 -9.82
CA ILE A 60 -4.77 -35.60 -10.62
C ILE A 60 -5.02 -35.25 -12.09
N ASP A 61 -6.19 -35.57 -12.63
CA ASP A 61 -6.51 -35.26 -14.03
C ASP A 61 -6.69 -33.76 -14.27
N ASN A 62 -7.29 -33.03 -13.34
CA ASN A 62 -7.33 -31.56 -13.38
C ASN A 62 -5.93 -30.95 -13.35
N CYS A 63 -5.03 -31.47 -12.51
CA CYS A 63 -3.63 -31.03 -12.48
C CYS A 63 -2.92 -31.30 -13.82
N LYS A 64 -3.15 -32.46 -14.46
CA LYS A 64 -2.58 -32.75 -15.79
C LYS A 64 -3.10 -31.77 -16.84
N ILE A 65 -4.39 -31.41 -16.81
CA ILE A 65 -4.97 -30.42 -17.73
C ILE A 65 -4.31 -29.05 -17.52
N LEU A 66 -4.18 -28.61 -16.27
CA LEU A 66 -3.51 -27.35 -15.94
C LEU A 66 -2.06 -27.32 -16.42
N ILE A 67 -1.30 -28.40 -16.22
CA ILE A 67 0.09 -28.50 -16.70
C ILE A 67 0.15 -28.34 -18.22
N ARG A 68 -0.75 -28.98 -18.98
CA ARG A 68 -0.81 -28.83 -20.44
C ARG A 68 -1.11 -27.39 -20.84
N HIS A 69 -2.13 -26.78 -20.24
CA HIS A 69 -2.49 -25.39 -20.53
C HIS A 69 -1.36 -24.41 -20.21
N THR A 70 -0.61 -24.64 -19.11
CA THR A 70 0.56 -23.81 -18.80
C THR A 70 1.70 -23.99 -19.80
N ALA A 71 1.86 -25.19 -20.37
CA ALA A 71 2.84 -25.44 -21.41
C ALA A 71 2.46 -24.70 -22.70
N ASP A 72 1.18 -24.73 -23.09
CA ASP A 72 0.66 -24.03 -24.26
C ASP A 72 0.84 -22.50 -24.14
N ILE A 73 0.51 -21.91 -22.98
CA ILE A 73 0.75 -20.48 -22.71
C ILE A 73 2.24 -20.12 -22.82
N LEU A 74 3.14 -21.00 -22.37
CA LEU A 74 4.58 -20.74 -22.46
C LEU A 74 5.06 -20.72 -23.91
N VAL A 75 4.49 -21.56 -24.78
CA VAL A 75 4.75 -21.54 -26.22
C VAL A 75 4.26 -20.22 -26.82
N GLU A 76 2.99 -19.86 -26.60
CA GLU A 76 2.42 -18.60 -27.11
C GLU A 76 3.24 -17.38 -26.67
N ARG A 77 3.65 -17.33 -25.40
CA ARG A 77 4.50 -16.26 -24.87
C ARG A 77 5.83 -16.16 -25.62
N ASN A 78 6.46 -17.29 -25.94
CA ASN A 78 7.74 -17.32 -26.66
C ASN A 78 7.57 -16.88 -28.12
N ASP A 79 6.44 -17.22 -28.74
CA ASP A 79 6.10 -16.77 -30.09
C ASP A 79 5.91 -15.25 -30.11
N TYR A 80 5.10 -14.68 -29.20
CA TYR A 80 4.94 -13.23 -29.06
C TYR A 80 6.25 -12.51 -28.78
N TYR A 81 7.14 -13.10 -27.97
CA TYR A 81 8.46 -12.52 -27.72
C TYR A 81 9.32 -12.48 -28.99
N SER A 82 9.25 -13.53 -29.81
CA SER A 82 9.97 -13.62 -31.08
C SER A 82 9.43 -12.62 -32.09
N GLU A 83 8.11 -12.47 -32.20
CA GLU A 83 7.45 -11.46 -33.04
C GLU A 83 7.79 -10.05 -32.58
N TRP A 84 7.78 -9.77 -31.28
CA TRP A 84 8.17 -8.48 -30.73
C TRP A 84 9.62 -8.15 -31.03
N GLN A 85 10.53 -9.11 -30.89
CA GLN A 85 11.95 -8.93 -31.20
C GLN A 85 12.15 -8.65 -32.69
N TYR A 86 11.41 -9.33 -33.57
CA TYR A 86 11.40 -9.09 -35.00
C TYR A 86 10.87 -7.69 -35.34
N ALA A 87 9.72 -7.30 -34.78
CA ALA A 87 9.12 -5.98 -34.97
C ALA A 87 10.03 -4.85 -34.47
N LYS A 88 10.69 -5.03 -33.31
CA LYS A 88 11.67 -4.08 -32.76
C LYS A 88 12.81 -3.83 -33.75
N ASN A 89 13.33 -4.87 -34.39
CA ASN A 89 14.42 -4.74 -35.37
C ASN A 89 13.99 -4.02 -36.66
N ILE A 90 12.71 -4.08 -37.05
CA ILE A 90 12.19 -3.42 -38.25
C ILE A 90 11.77 -1.98 -37.98
N LEU A 91 11.12 -1.74 -36.84
CA LEU A 91 10.58 -0.43 -36.45
C LEU A 91 11.65 0.54 -35.92
N THR A 92 12.85 0.04 -35.60
CA THR A 92 14.03 0.87 -35.32
C THR A 92 15.07 0.65 -36.41
N PRO A 93 14.91 1.26 -37.61
CA PRO A 93 15.91 1.14 -38.66
C PRO A 93 17.25 1.63 -38.10
N ARG A 94 18.25 0.75 -38.12
CA ARG A 94 19.58 1.09 -37.62
C ARG A 94 20.12 2.27 -38.42
N PRO A 95 20.79 3.24 -37.77
CA PRO A 95 21.48 4.30 -38.48
C PRO A 95 22.44 3.71 -39.52
N ASP A 96 22.48 4.33 -40.69
CA ASP A 96 23.46 4.02 -41.72
C ASP A 96 24.84 4.53 -41.27
N TRP A 97 25.57 3.66 -40.59
CA TRP A 97 26.87 3.96 -40.00
C TRP A 97 27.96 4.22 -41.05
N ASP A 98 27.77 3.82 -42.31
CA ASP A 98 28.77 4.08 -43.35
C ASP A 98 28.91 5.58 -43.63
N LYS A 99 27.88 6.38 -43.35
CA LYS A 99 27.93 7.85 -43.42
C LYS A 99 28.97 8.45 -42.47
N CYS A 100 29.30 7.77 -41.37
CA CYS A 100 30.30 8.24 -40.42
C CYS A 100 31.73 8.19 -40.96
N SER A 101 31.98 7.45 -42.05
CA SER A 101 33.27 7.48 -42.76
C SER A 101 33.61 8.85 -43.35
N HIS A 102 32.60 9.68 -43.62
CA HIS A 102 32.81 11.06 -44.09
C HIS A 102 33.23 12.02 -42.98
N ILE A 103 32.94 11.68 -41.72
CA ILE A 103 33.23 12.51 -40.55
C ILE A 103 34.50 12.03 -39.85
N VAL A 104 34.72 10.72 -39.79
CA VAL A 104 35.88 10.09 -39.13
C VAL A 104 36.68 9.30 -40.16
N THR A 105 37.89 9.76 -40.47
CA THR A 105 38.75 9.21 -41.53
C THR A 105 39.14 7.74 -41.35
N TYR A 106 39.19 7.25 -40.11
CA TYR A 106 39.52 5.85 -39.78
C TYR A 106 38.30 5.03 -39.36
N TRP A 107 37.09 5.45 -39.75
CA TRP A 107 35.83 4.83 -39.33
C TRP A 107 35.80 3.32 -39.57
N GLN A 108 36.25 2.85 -40.73
CA GLN A 108 36.24 1.41 -41.05
C GLN A 108 37.07 0.58 -40.08
N ASN A 109 38.21 1.10 -39.59
CA ASN A 109 39.03 0.40 -38.60
C ASN A 109 38.40 0.44 -37.20
N LEU A 110 37.72 1.54 -36.89
CA LEU A 110 37.08 1.74 -35.59
C LEU A 110 35.75 1.01 -35.46
N SER A 111 35.05 0.76 -36.57
CA SER A 111 33.70 0.20 -36.60
C SER A 111 33.66 -1.31 -36.76
N THR A 112 34.72 -1.93 -37.30
CA THR A 112 34.79 -3.39 -37.50
C THR A 112 34.56 -4.15 -36.20
N GLY A 113 33.56 -5.04 -36.21
CA GLY A 113 33.24 -5.94 -35.09
C GLY A 113 32.45 -5.31 -33.94
N LYS A 114 32.02 -4.05 -34.03
CA LYS A 114 31.29 -3.36 -32.97
C LYS A 114 29.77 -3.32 -33.21
N THR A 115 29.00 -3.30 -32.13
CA THR A 115 27.53 -3.14 -32.19
C THR A 115 27.15 -1.67 -32.41
N SER A 116 25.93 -1.38 -32.89
CA SER A 116 25.46 0.00 -33.08
C SER A 116 25.57 0.87 -31.81
N GLU A 117 25.39 0.29 -30.63
CA GLU A 117 25.55 0.99 -29.35
C GLU A 117 27.03 1.34 -29.10
N GLN A 118 27.93 0.40 -29.34
CA GLN A 118 29.38 0.64 -29.23
C GLN A 118 29.91 1.62 -30.28
N LEU A 119 29.27 1.68 -31.46
CA LEU A 119 29.60 2.66 -32.51
C LEU A 119 29.23 4.09 -32.09
N VAL A 120 28.17 4.27 -31.30
CA VAL A 120 27.82 5.57 -30.72
C VAL A 120 28.90 6.03 -29.76
N ASP A 121 29.39 5.16 -28.87
CA ASP A 121 30.45 5.51 -27.91
C ASP A 121 31.76 5.89 -28.62
N VAL A 122 32.09 5.19 -29.72
CA VAL A 122 33.25 5.51 -30.57
C VAL A 122 33.10 6.89 -31.20
N LEU A 123 31.91 7.21 -31.74
CA LEU A 123 31.65 8.53 -32.31
C LEU A 123 31.72 9.63 -31.26
N ILE A 124 31.14 9.42 -30.09
CA ILE A 124 31.19 10.38 -28.99
C ILE A 124 32.65 10.64 -28.61
N ASN A 125 33.47 9.60 -28.48
CA ASN A 125 34.87 9.75 -28.12
C ASN A 125 35.69 10.51 -29.18
N GLU A 126 35.42 10.33 -30.48
CA GLU A 126 36.15 11.09 -31.51
C GLU A 126 35.64 12.52 -31.68
N ILE A 127 34.33 12.75 -31.58
CA ILE A 127 33.75 14.10 -31.63
C ILE A 127 34.16 14.92 -30.40
N THR A 128 34.33 14.25 -29.25
CA THR A 128 34.77 14.92 -28.01
C THR A 128 36.27 15.17 -27.96
N GLN A 129 37.10 14.35 -28.62
CA GLN A 129 38.56 14.56 -28.65
C GLN A 129 38.98 15.82 -29.42
N GLU A 130 38.19 16.31 -30.38
CA GLU A 130 38.47 17.58 -31.08
C GLU A 130 37.90 18.83 -30.36
N ASN A 131 37.06 18.69 -29.33
CA ASN A 131 36.33 19.80 -28.69
C ASN A 131 36.56 19.95 -27.18
N THR A 132 37.58 19.29 -26.62
CA THR A 132 37.76 19.14 -25.16
C THR A 132 38.30 20.36 -24.41
N GLU A 133 38.63 21.48 -25.07
CA GLU A 133 39.11 22.66 -24.33
C GLU A 133 38.06 23.78 -24.11
N GLU A 134 36.90 23.79 -24.80
CA GLU A 134 35.95 24.92 -24.66
C GLU A 134 34.50 24.59 -24.26
N TYR A 135 34.01 23.35 -24.40
CA TYR A 135 32.57 23.07 -24.23
C TYR A 135 32.15 22.33 -22.94
N LEU A 136 33.09 21.91 -22.08
CA LEU A 136 32.77 21.21 -20.83
C LEU A 136 32.26 22.06 -19.64
N PRO A 137 32.21 23.41 -19.65
CA PRO A 137 31.52 24.14 -18.58
C PRO A 137 30.00 24.26 -18.75
N MET A 138 29.44 23.97 -19.93
CA MET A 138 28.08 24.45 -20.26
C MET A 138 26.94 23.51 -19.82
N ILE A 139 27.22 22.23 -19.51
CA ILE A 139 26.21 21.28 -19.01
C ILE A 139 26.13 21.29 -17.46
N ILE A 140 27.10 21.90 -16.77
CA ILE A 140 27.16 21.96 -15.29
C ILE A 140 26.40 23.19 -14.74
N ASN A 141 26.01 24.16 -15.57
CA ASN A 141 25.43 25.43 -15.14
C ASN A 141 23.90 25.51 -15.02
N ASN A 142 23.17 24.39 -15.09
CA ASN A 142 21.80 24.35 -14.55
C ASN A 142 21.78 24.12 -13.03
N LYS A 143 22.76 24.69 -12.32
CA LYS A 143 22.65 25.01 -10.90
C LYS A 143 22.17 26.45 -10.79
N ASN A 144 20.89 26.67 -11.03
CA ASN A 144 20.16 27.76 -10.40
C ASN A 144 18.69 27.37 -10.33
N GLU A 145 18.12 27.62 -9.16
CA GLU A 145 16.72 27.43 -8.77
C GLU A 145 16.27 26.01 -8.39
N MET A 146 16.74 25.55 -7.23
CA MET A 146 15.90 25.62 -6.04
C MET A 146 16.76 25.37 -4.79
N ASN A 147 16.77 26.36 -3.91
CA ASN A 147 17.35 26.32 -2.56
C ASN A 147 16.55 25.38 -1.63
N SER A 148 16.31 24.14 -2.04
CA SER A 148 15.97 23.06 -1.12
C SER A 148 17.27 22.35 -0.77
N LYS A 149 17.86 22.74 0.37
CA LYS A 149 18.88 21.96 1.07
C LYS A 149 18.47 20.48 1.00
N ASN A 150 19.19 19.65 0.22
CA ASN A 150 18.92 18.22 0.08
C ASN A 150 19.21 17.54 1.42
N ILE A 151 18.21 17.48 2.30
CA ILE A 151 18.28 16.88 3.64
C ILE A 151 18.74 15.41 3.55
N PHE A 152 18.34 14.71 2.47
CA PHE A 152 18.71 13.32 2.23
C PHE A 152 20.23 13.10 2.07
N PHE A 153 20.96 14.09 1.55
CA PHE A 153 22.39 13.98 1.30
C PHE A 153 23.27 14.67 2.33
N ASN A 154 22.76 15.58 3.17
CA ASN A 154 23.60 16.19 4.21
C ASN A 154 24.05 15.18 5.28
N GLN A 155 23.33 14.07 5.51
CA GLN A 155 23.82 12.96 6.35
C GLN A 155 24.79 12.02 5.61
N ILE A 156 24.72 11.96 4.28
CA ILE A 156 25.58 11.13 3.42
C ILE A 156 26.91 11.87 3.10
N SER A 157 26.89 13.20 3.06
CA SER A 157 27.99 14.04 2.58
C SER A 157 29.00 14.49 3.63
N ILE A 158 28.87 14.10 4.90
CA ILE A 158 29.80 14.61 5.95
C ILE A 158 31.17 13.92 5.93
N ASN A 159 31.36 12.74 5.31
CA ASN A 159 32.63 11.99 5.45
C ASN A 159 33.33 11.52 4.16
N SER A 160 32.91 11.92 2.96
CA SER A 160 33.63 11.50 1.74
C SER A 160 33.45 12.47 0.58
N HIS A 161 34.24 13.53 0.57
CA HIS A 161 34.46 14.34 -0.64
C HIS A 161 35.35 13.64 -1.68
N THR A 162 35.70 12.37 -1.49
CA THR A 162 36.72 11.69 -2.31
C THR A 162 36.25 10.49 -3.11
N ASP A 163 35.03 9.96 -2.96
CA ASP A 163 34.59 8.76 -3.70
C ASP A 163 33.10 8.78 -4.08
N MET A 164 32.65 9.80 -4.82
CA MET A 164 31.38 9.70 -5.54
C MET A 164 31.58 8.81 -6.78
N LYS A 165 31.83 7.52 -6.56
CA LYS A 165 31.72 6.48 -7.58
C LYS A 165 30.36 6.69 -8.25
N LEU A 166 30.32 6.89 -9.58
CA LEU A 166 29.08 7.11 -10.32
C LEU A 166 28.04 6.06 -9.91
N THR A 167 27.09 6.45 -9.07
CA THR A 167 25.97 5.59 -8.70
C THR A 167 25.21 5.30 -9.98
N LYS A 168 25.17 4.03 -10.38
CA LYS A 168 24.49 3.63 -11.62
C LYS A 168 23.00 3.96 -11.48
N ASN A 169 22.49 4.83 -12.35
CA ASN A 169 21.06 5.02 -12.46
C ASN A 169 20.47 3.80 -13.17
N ARG A 170 19.82 2.91 -12.41
CA ARG A 170 19.19 1.68 -12.91
C ARG A 170 17.80 1.92 -13.46
N HIS A 171 17.34 3.18 -13.46
CA HIS A 171 16.01 3.59 -13.89
C HIS A 171 14.91 2.73 -13.28
N MET A 172 14.72 2.86 -11.96
CA MET A 172 13.66 2.12 -11.26
C MET A 172 12.30 2.37 -11.91
N ARG A 173 11.62 1.28 -12.26
CA ARG A 173 10.27 1.30 -12.85
C ARG A 173 9.26 1.72 -11.80
N ARG A 174 8.19 2.40 -12.23
CA ARG A 174 7.09 2.89 -11.40
C ARG A 174 6.57 1.85 -10.39
N ARG A 175 6.25 0.63 -10.85
CA ARG A 175 5.77 -0.46 -9.98
C ARG A 175 6.75 -0.78 -8.85
N ILE A 176 8.05 -0.87 -9.16
CA ILE A 176 9.09 -1.19 -8.16
C ILE A 176 9.17 -0.06 -7.13
N THR A 177 9.10 1.19 -7.58
CA THR A 177 9.06 2.37 -6.71
C THR A 177 7.85 2.35 -5.78
N GLY A 178 6.64 2.08 -6.31
CA GLY A 178 5.42 1.98 -5.52
C GLY A 178 5.48 0.87 -4.46
N LEU A 179 5.96 -0.32 -4.84
CA LEU A 179 6.14 -1.43 -3.91
C LEU A 179 7.14 -1.11 -2.79
N LEU A 180 8.27 -0.47 -3.12
CA LEU A 180 9.25 -0.05 -2.13
C LEU A 180 8.67 0.99 -1.14
N ILE A 181 7.92 1.97 -1.64
CA ILE A 181 7.25 2.97 -0.80
C ILE A 181 6.24 2.31 0.15
N LYS A 182 5.40 1.42 -0.38
CA LYS A 182 4.43 0.66 0.42
C LYS A 182 5.12 -0.18 1.51
N GLU A 183 6.24 -0.81 1.16
CA GLU A 183 7.04 -1.58 2.12
C GLU A 183 7.63 -0.69 3.22
N ILE A 184 8.19 0.47 2.87
CA ILE A 184 8.70 1.46 3.82
C ILE A 184 7.61 1.87 4.80
N TRP A 185 6.42 2.24 4.31
CA TRP A 185 5.29 2.62 5.18
C TRP A 185 4.86 1.49 6.11
N SER A 186 4.71 0.27 5.56
CA SER A 186 4.31 -0.90 6.32
C SER A 186 5.32 -1.23 7.42
N LYS A 187 6.62 -1.13 7.10
CA LYS A 187 7.68 -1.41 8.04
C LYS A 187 7.78 -0.35 9.12
N LYS A 188 7.64 0.94 8.76
CA LYS A 188 7.64 2.04 9.74
C LYS A 188 6.53 1.87 10.76
N LEU A 189 5.30 1.62 10.30
CA LEU A 189 4.15 1.35 11.17
C LEU A 189 4.40 0.15 12.09
N SER A 190 4.99 -0.93 11.58
CA SER A 190 5.32 -2.10 12.39
C SER A 190 6.38 -1.81 13.45
N ASP A 191 7.42 -1.07 13.10
CA ASP A 191 8.52 -0.73 14.02
C ASP A 191 8.04 0.25 15.11
N GLU A 192 7.14 1.18 14.79
CA GLU A 192 6.49 2.08 15.76
C GLU A 192 5.60 1.31 16.74
N GLN A 193 4.78 0.37 16.24
CA GLN A 193 3.93 -0.49 17.09
C GLN A 193 4.74 -1.35 18.05
N LYS A 194 5.91 -1.82 17.62
CA LYS A 194 6.84 -2.61 18.46
C LYS A 194 7.70 -1.76 19.39
N LEU A 195 7.54 -0.43 19.36
CA LEU A 195 8.37 0.53 20.10
C LEU A 195 9.87 0.42 19.77
N GLU A 196 10.21 -0.15 18.59
CA GLU A 196 11.60 -0.26 18.10
C GLU A 196 12.14 1.11 17.65
N ILE A 197 11.22 2.03 17.31
CA ILE A 197 11.53 3.41 16.95
C ILE A 197 10.64 4.40 17.70
N LYS A 198 11.14 5.63 17.88
CA LYS A 198 10.32 6.73 18.41
C LYS A 198 9.34 7.20 17.33
N SER A 199 8.10 7.49 17.72
CA SER A 199 7.04 8.02 16.83
C SER A 199 7.39 9.33 16.10
N ASN A 200 8.45 10.03 16.53
CA ASN A 200 8.83 11.34 16.00
C ASN A 200 10.07 11.28 15.09
N ILE A 201 10.51 10.10 14.66
CA ILE A 201 11.61 9.99 13.70
C ILE A 201 11.13 10.51 12.34
N LYS A 202 11.89 11.45 11.77
CA LYS A 202 11.60 11.99 10.43
C LYS A 202 11.66 10.89 9.40
N LEU A 203 10.76 10.93 8.42
CA LEU A 203 10.72 9.94 7.35
C LEU A 203 12.06 9.78 6.63
N THR A 204 12.82 10.87 6.43
CA THR A 204 14.17 10.82 5.83
C THR A 204 15.12 9.89 6.56
N ASP A 205 15.21 10.08 7.87
CA ASP A 205 16.15 9.36 8.73
C ASP A 205 15.73 7.88 8.79
N TYR A 206 14.42 7.63 8.90
CA TYR A 206 13.87 6.27 8.90
C TYR A 206 14.18 5.52 7.59
N VAL A 207 13.96 6.16 6.42
CA VAL A 207 14.20 5.51 5.12
C VAL A 207 15.67 5.14 4.96
N PHE A 208 16.59 6.03 5.35
CA PHE A 208 18.02 5.75 5.27
C PHE A 208 18.43 4.56 6.16
N ASP A 209 17.96 4.54 7.41
CA ASP A 209 18.21 3.44 8.35
C ASP A 209 17.61 2.12 7.85
N TYR A 210 16.39 2.18 7.31
CA TYR A 210 15.70 1.03 6.75
C TYR A 210 16.45 0.45 5.55
N LEU A 211 16.88 1.27 4.59
CA LEU A 211 17.63 0.81 3.41
C LEU A 211 18.98 0.22 3.82
N THR A 212 19.68 0.86 4.77
CA THR A 212 20.96 0.36 5.27
C THR A 212 20.80 -1.02 5.94
N LYS A 213 19.77 -1.19 6.78
CA LYS A 213 19.44 -2.49 7.42
C LYS A 213 19.02 -3.54 6.39
N ARG A 214 18.20 -3.17 5.41
CA ARG A 214 17.67 -4.10 4.40
C ARG A 214 18.76 -4.70 3.53
N PHE A 215 19.71 -3.90 3.06
CA PHE A 215 20.75 -4.34 2.15
C PHE A 215 22.06 -4.73 2.85
N ASN A 216 22.15 -4.50 4.16
CA ASN A 216 23.35 -4.72 4.97
C ASN A 216 24.63 -4.12 4.36
N ASN A 217 24.45 -3.05 3.57
CA ASN A 217 25.51 -2.38 2.83
C ASN A 217 25.11 -0.93 2.58
N LYS A 218 25.91 -0.01 3.12
CA LYS A 218 25.66 1.43 3.03
C LYS A 218 25.80 1.97 1.60
N GLU A 219 26.71 1.44 0.80
CA GLU A 219 26.90 1.88 -0.59
C GLU A 219 25.68 1.53 -1.45
N ILE A 220 25.14 0.32 -1.29
CA ILE A 220 23.92 -0.12 -1.98
C ILE A 220 22.71 0.71 -1.52
N ALA A 221 22.61 1.01 -0.23
CA ALA A 221 21.54 1.88 0.29
C ALA A 221 21.60 3.29 -0.31
N ILE A 222 22.79 3.85 -0.49
CA ILE A 222 23.01 5.14 -1.16
C ILE A 222 22.62 5.05 -2.66
N GLU A 223 23.05 4.00 -3.37
CA GLU A 223 22.69 3.78 -4.78
C GLU A 223 21.16 3.69 -4.96
N ILE A 224 20.47 2.95 -4.09
CA ILE A 224 19.02 2.78 -4.15
C ILE A 224 18.31 4.08 -3.81
N SER A 225 18.81 4.83 -2.83
CA SER A 225 18.27 6.14 -2.46
C SER A 225 18.34 7.14 -3.63
N TYR A 226 19.47 7.16 -4.35
CA TYR A 226 19.63 7.99 -5.55
C TYR A 226 18.64 7.58 -6.66
N ASN A 227 18.54 6.28 -6.92
CA ASN A 227 17.57 5.75 -7.89
C ASN A 227 16.11 6.04 -7.48
N MET A 228 15.82 6.07 -6.18
CA MET A 228 14.49 6.33 -5.63
C MET A 228 14.12 7.79 -5.83
N GLN A 229 15.04 8.71 -5.53
CA GLN A 229 14.87 10.12 -5.81
C GLN A 229 14.59 10.40 -7.30
N ASP A 230 15.37 9.79 -8.20
CA ASP A 230 15.15 9.90 -9.65
C ASP A 230 13.76 9.37 -10.05
N ALA A 231 13.37 8.20 -9.54
CA ALA A 231 12.06 7.62 -9.81
C ALA A 231 10.91 8.50 -9.26
N CYS A 232 11.02 9.00 -8.03
CA CYS A 232 10.04 9.91 -7.44
C CYS A 232 9.88 11.19 -8.27
N ASN A 233 10.97 11.72 -8.83
CA ASN A 233 10.90 12.88 -9.73
C ASN A 233 10.23 12.57 -11.07
N ARG A 234 10.49 11.40 -11.67
CA ARG A 234 9.84 11.00 -12.93
C ARG A 234 8.36 10.69 -12.77
N TYR A 235 7.98 10.10 -11.64
CA TYR A 235 6.61 9.65 -11.38
C TYR A 235 5.83 10.61 -10.48
N ARG A 236 6.13 11.91 -10.50
CA ARG A 236 5.39 12.95 -9.75
C ARG A 236 3.90 13.01 -10.06
N ASN A 237 3.48 12.49 -11.22
CA ASN A 237 2.06 12.41 -11.59
C ASN A 237 1.31 11.32 -10.83
N ASN A 238 2.03 10.33 -10.26
CA ASN A 238 1.43 9.34 -9.37
C ASN A 238 1.32 9.96 -7.97
N TYR A 239 0.11 9.94 -7.40
CA TYR A 239 -0.17 10.61 -6.15
C TYR A 239 0.62 10.02 -4.98
N GLU A 240 0.61 8.70 -4.83
CA GLU A 240 1.24 7.99 -3.71
C GLU A 240 2.75 8.22 -3.69
N ILE A 241 3.39 8.16 -4.86
CA ILE A 241 4.82 8.44 -5.03
C ILE A 241 5.12 9.90 -4.75
N ASN A 242 4.31 10.82 -5.26
CA ASN A 242 4.52 12.24 -5.07
C ASN A 242 4.31 12.68 -3.61
N LEU A 243 3.27 12.19 -2.94
CA LEU A 243 3.02 12.46 -1.52
C LEU A 243 4.18 11.95 -0.67
N PHE A 244 4.61 10.70 -0.89
CA PHE A 244 5.78 10.14 -0.21
C PHE A 244 7.02 11.03 -0.42
N TRP A 245 7.29 11.43 -1.67
CA TRP A 245 8.43 12.27 -2.00
C TRP A 245 8.36 13.64 -1.31
N GLN A 246 7.20 14.29 -1.33
CA GLN A 246 6.98 15.59 -0.68
C GLN A 246 7.17 15.51 0.84
N ILE A 247 6.72 14.42 1.48
CA ILE A 247 6.98 14.16 2.90
C ILE A 247 8.48 13.92 3.13
N LEU A 248 9.12 13.14 2.26
CA LEU A 248 10.53 12.82 2.36
C LEU A 248 11.41 14.08 2.28
N ILE A 249 11.11 15.03 1.40
CA ILE A 249 11.88 16.28 1.33
C ILE A 249 11.41 17.35 2.33
N GLY A 250 10.44 17.02 3.19
CA GLY A 250 9.89 17.91 4.21
C GLY A 250 9.04 19.06 3.66
N GLN A 251 8.55 18.95 2.42
CA GLN A 251 7.59 19.91 1.86
C GLN A 251 6.19 19.73 2.45
N VAL A 252 5.84 18.48 2.79
CA VAL A 252 4.56 18.09 3.36
C VAL A 252 4.79 17.37 4.69
N GLU A 253 3.91 17.58 5.66
CA GLU A 253 3.97 16.88 6.94
C GLU A 253 3.57 15.41 6.78
N GLU A 254 4.26 14.51 7.48
CA GLU A 254 3.97 13.07 7.46
C GLU A 254 2.54 12.73 7.92
N ASN A 255 1.97 13.57 8.78
CA ASN A 255 0.59 13.41 9.23
C ASN A 255 -0.42 13.45 8.08
N VAL A 256 -0.10 14.02 6.90
CA VAL A 256 -1.00 13.98 5.71
C VAL A 256 -1.31 12.55 5.34
N TYR A 257 -0.26 11.74 5.23
CA TYR A 257 -0.42 10.33 4.92
C TYR A 257 -1.22 9.60 6.01
N HIS A 258 -0.88 9.82 7.29
CA HIS A 258 -1.55 9.12 8.39
C HIS A 258 -3.02 9.51 8.55
N ASP A 259 -3.37 10.78 8.34
CA ASP A 259 -4.75 11.24 8.43
C ASP A 259 -5.58 10.72 7.25
N GLU A 260 -5.02 10.67 6.03
CA GLU A 260 -5.66 9.99 4.90
C GLU A 260 -5.94 8.50 5.19
N MET A 261 -4.94 7.79 5.73
CA MET A 261 -5.10 6.37 6.06
C MET A 261 -6.15 6.14 7.16
N LYS A 262 -6.25 7.06 8.14
CA LYS A 262 -7.29 7.02 9.17
C LYS A 262 -8.68 7.24 8.57
N GLU A 263 -8.82 8.17 7.64
CA GLU A 263 -10.09 8.41 6.95
C GLU A 263 -10.52 7.18 6.14
N PHE A 264 -9.61 6.58 5.37
CA PHE A 264 -9.90 5.34 4.66
C PHE A 264 -10.29 4.20 5.62
N ALA A 265 -9.59 4.06 6.74
CA ALA A 265 -9.93 3.09 7.76
C ALA A 265 -11.30 3.36 8.40
N ARG A 266 -11.65 4.62 8.66
CA ARG A 266 -12.94 5.04 9.22
C ARG A 266 -14.09 4.66 8.30
N ILE A 267 -13.97 4.95 7.00
CA ILE A 267 -14.96 4.62 5.98
C ILE A 267 -15.10 3.10 5.86
N LEU A 268 -13.98 2.38 5.79
CA LEU A 268 -13.98 0.92 5.72
C LEU A 268 -14.66 0.29 6.93
N GLN A 269 -14.32 0.73 8.13
CA GLN A 269 -14.95 0.25 9.37
C GLN A 269 -16.46 0.52 9.39
N TYR A 270 -16.89 1.65 8.85
CA TYR A 270 -18.30 2.00 8.77
C TYR A 270 -19.04 1.04 7.81
N PHE A 271 -18.49 0.75 6.63
CA PHE A 271 -19.09 -0.23 5.71
C PHE A 271 -19.05 -1.67 6.23
N ILE A 272 -17.98 -2.06 6.94
CA ILE A 272 -17.89 -3.38 7.58
C ILE A 272 -19.06 -3.58 8.57
N LYS A 273 -19.39 -2.55 9.36
CA LYS A 273 -20.52 -2.60 10.32
C LYS A 273 -21.87 -2.79 9.63
N LEU A 274 -22.03 -2.28 8.41
CA LEU A 274 -23.25 -2.44 7.61
C LEU A 274 -23.31 -3.78 6.86
N SER A 275 -22.18 -4.48 6.72
CA SER A 275 -22.13 -5.73 5.96
C SER A 275 -22.88 -6.86 6.64
N SER A 276 -23.81 -7.47 5.91
CA SER A 276 -24.67 -8.54 6.43
C SER A 276 -23.93 -9.87 6.63
N ASN A 277 -22.79 -10.06 5.94
CA ASN A 277 -22.01 -11.30 5.90
C ASN A 277 -20.62 -11.16 6.56
N TYR A 278 -20.49 -10.30 7.59
CA TYR A 278 -19.21 -10.14 8.28
C TYR A 278 -18.78 -11.43 8.97
N SER A 279 -17.82 -12.13 8.38
CA SER A 279 -17.01 -13.12 9.07
C SER A 279 -15.54 -12.78 8.88
N SER A 280 -14.74 -12.92 9.93
CA SER A 280 -13.29 -12.68 9.87
C SER A 280 -12.56 -13.60 8.87
N GLN A 281 -13.25 -14.61 8.33
CA GLN A 281 -12.74 -15.59 7.37
C GLN A 281 -13.26 -15.35 5.93
N SER A 282 -14.27 -14.50 5.73
CA SER A 282 -14.81 -14.20 4.41
C SER A 282 -14.31 -12.83 3.93
N LEU A 283 -13.60 -12.81 2.80
CA LEU A 283 -13.19 -11.60 2.08
C LEU A 283 -14.33 -10.99 1.22
N LEU A 284 -15.52 -11.58 1.26
CA LEU A 284 -16.66 -11.19 0.43
C LEU A 284 -17.62 -10.30 1.23
N TRP A 285 -17.17 -9.11 1.60
CA TRP A 285 -18.03 -8.12 2.25
C TRP A 285 -18.93 -7.45 1.22
N THR A 286 -20.23 -7.70 1.34
CA THR A 286 -21.27 -7.11 0.50
C THR A 286 -22.22 -6.26 1.33
N ILE A 287 -22.64 -5.13 0.78
CA ILE A 287 -23.72 -4.29 1.33
C ILE A 287 -24.73 -3.99 0.21
N GLN A 288 -25.95 -3.62 0.57
CA GLN A 288 -26.91 -3.12 -0.42
C GLN A 288 -26.47 -1.73 -0.90
N TRP A 289 -26.72 -1.41 -2.18
CA TRP A 289 -26.46 -0.07 -2.70
C TRP A 289 -27.22 1.03 -1.95
N SER A 290 -28.44 0.75 -1.48
CA SER A 290 -29.20 1.69 -0.63
C SER A 290 -28.45 2.02 0.65
N ASP A 291 -27.87 1.01 1.30
CA ASP A 291 -27.13 1.17 2.55
C ASP A 291 -25.82 1.90 2.31
N PHE A 292 -25.16 1.64 1.17
CA PHE A 292 -23.98 2.38 0.74
C PHE A 292 -24.28 3.87 0.53
N ILE A 293 -25.36 4.21 -0.17
CA ILE A 293 -25.73 5.60 -0.44
C ILE A 293 -26.10 6.32 0.86
N ASN A 294 -26.90 5.68 1.72
CA ASN A 294 -27.24 6.21 3.04
C ASN A 294 -25.99 6.42 3.90
N ALA A 295 -25.07 5.46 3.89
CA ALA A 295 -23.79 5.56 4.58
C ALA A 295 -22.98 6.77 4.12
N LEU A 296 -22.92 7.04 2.81
CA LEU A 296 -22.22 8.22 2.29
C LEU A 296 -22.86 9.52 2.76
N HIS A 297 -24.19 9.60 2.78
CA HIS A 297 -24.91 10.76 3.31
C HIS A 297 -24.73 10.95 4.83
N GLU A 298 -24.60 9.86 5.59
CA GLU A 298 -24.28 9.93 7.02
C GLU A 298 -22.83 10.35 7.28
N LEU A 299 -21.87 9.79 6.54
CA LEU A 299 -20.45 10.09 6.68
C LEU A 299 -20.11 11.52 6.24
N TYR A 300 -20.83 12.04 5.24
CA TYR A 300 -20.57 13.34 4.61
C TYR A 300 -21.86 14.16 4.48
N SER A 301 -22.50 14.44 5.62
CA SER A 301 -23.79 15.15 5.68
C SER A 301 -23.75 16.59 5.13
N ASN A 302 -22.58 17.20 5.06
CA ASN A 302 -22.34 18.52 4.50
C ASN A 302 -22.10 18.51 2.97
N TRP A 303 -21.95 17.34 2.34
CA TRP A 303 -21.69 17.24 0.91
C TRP A 303 -22.98 17.33 0.10
N THR A 304 -22.90 17.95 -1.07
CA THR A 304 -24.04 18.05 -2.00
C THR A 304 -24.34 16.70 -2.64
N ASN A 305 -25.58 16.51 -3.09
CA ASN A 305 -25.98 15.30 -3.80
C ASN A 305 -25.14 15.04 -5.07
N GLU A 306 -24.63 16.10 -5.70
CA GLU A 306 -23.72 15.99 -6.85
C GLU A 306 -22.37 15.36 -6.46
N ARG A 307 -21.79 15.77 -5.31
CA ARG A 307 -20.54 15.20 -4.78
C ARG A 307 -20.74 13.74 -4.37
N ILE A 308 -21.85 13.42 -3.73
CA ILE A 308 -22.22 12.03 -3.40
C ILE A 308 -22.44 11.21 -4.68
N SER A 309 -23.05 11.78 -5.72
CA SER A 309 -23.24 11.10 -7.01
C SER A 309 -21.93 10.79 -7.72
N LEU A 310 -20.90 11.63 -7.57
CA LEU A 310 -19.54 11.34 -8.07
C LEU A 310 -18.95 10.12 -7.37
N LEU A 311 -19.12 10.02 -6.04
CA LEU A 311 -18.67 8.84 -5.28
C LEU A 311 -19.38 7.56 -5.73
N ILE A 312 -20.70 7.62 -5.95
CA ILE A 312 -21.46 6.47 -6.45
C ILE A 312 -20.90 6.01 -7.80
N ARG A 313 -20.72 6.93 -8.76
CA ARG A 313 -20.15 6.62 -10.08
C ARG A 313 -18.74 6.03 -10.00
N SER A 314 -17.90 6.55 -9.12
CA SER A 314 -16.55 6.01 -8.91
C SER A 314 -16.58 4.59 -8.32
N ALA A 315 -17.52 4.31 -7.41
CA ALA A 315 -17.73 2.97 -6.87
C ALA A 315 -18.25 1.98 -7.93
N GLU A 316 -19.14 2.42 -8.83
CA GLU A 316 -19.61 1.59 -9.95
C GLU A 316 -18.47 1.20 -10.90
N ARG A 317 -17.52 2.11 -11.15
CA ARG A 317 -16.34 1.85 -11.99
C ARG A 317 -15.37 0.88 -11.34
N ASP A 318 -15.05 1.09 -10.07
CA ASP A 318 -14.14 0.21 -9.31
C ASP A 318 -14.69 -1.21 -9.17
N THR A 319 -16.00 -1.36 -8.96
CA THR A 319 -16.62 -2.67 -8.77
C THR A 319 -17.05 -3.34 -10.07
N GLN A 320 -17.13 -2.57 -11.17
CA GLN A 320 -17.77 -2.96 -12.42
C GLN A 320 -19.21 -3.46 -12.19
N GLN A 321 -19.90 -2.87 -11.21
CA GLN A 321 -21.30 -3.16 -10.87
C GLN A 321 -22.14 -1.90 -11.05
N SER A 322 -23.22 -1.99 -11.81
CA SER A 322 -24.20 -0.90 -11.84
C SER A 322 -25.07 -0.95 -10.59
N SER A 323 -25.31 0.22 -10.00
CA SER A 323 -26.30 0.40 -8.92
C SER A 323 -27.73 0.07 -9.33
N ILE A 324 -28.01 -0.04 -10.63
CA ILE A 324 -29.33 -0.32 -11.20
C ILE A 324 -29.53 -1.83 -11.45
N GLU A 325 -28.47 -2.55 -11.81
CA GLU A 325 -28.56 -3.95 -12.27
C GLU A 325 -28.32 -4.98 -11.16
N LYS A 326 -27.52 -4.64 -10.15
CA LYS A 326 -27.20 -5.52 -9.01
C LYS A 326 -27.41 -4.76 -7.72
N ASN A 327 -28.19 -5.32 -6.80
CA ASN A 327 -28.47 -4.68 -5.52
C ASN A 327 -27.30 -4.77 -4.53
N ASP A 328 -26.45 -5.81 -4.68
CA ASP A 328 -25.31 -6.06 -3.79
C ASP A 328 -24.02 -5.44 -4.33
N LEU A 329 -23.41 -4.57 -3.52
CA LEU A 329 -22.11 -3.94 -3.76
C LEU A 329 -21.00 -4.71 -3.06
N ARG A 330 -19.96 -5.12 -3.79
CA ARG A 330 -18.74 -5.73 -3.24
C ARG A 330 -17.78 -4.65 -2.73
N VAL A 331 -18.00 -4.20 -1.49
CA VAL A 331 -17.29 -3.06 -0.88
C VAL A 331 -15.77 -3.26 -0.82
N PHE A 332 -15.31 -4.50 -0.59
CA PHE A 332 -13.88 -4.77 -0.47
C PHE A 332 -13.08 -4.33 -1.72
N LEU A 333 -13.70 -4.37 -2.91
CA LEU A 333 -13.07 -3.94 -4.16
C LEU A 333 -12.75 -2.44 -4.17
N LEU A 334 -13.52 -1.61 -3.45
CA LEU A 334 -13.30 -0.17 -3.35
C LEU A 334 -12.01 0.19 -2.60
N PHE A 335 -11.48 -0.74 -1.80
CA PHE A 335 -10.28 -0.54 -0.98
C PHE A 335 -9.09 -1.37 -1.48
N MET A 336 -9.24 -2.05 -2.61
CA MET A 336 -8.14 -2.79 -3.22
C MET A 336 -7.11 -1.81 -3.80
N VAL A 337 -5.85 -2.19 -3.64
CA VAL A 337 -4.72 -1.51 -4.28
C VAL A 337 -4.32 -2.38 -5.47
N ASP A 338 -4.18 -1.75 -6.63
CA ASP A 338 -3.75 -2.45 -7.83
C ASP A 338 -2.31 -2.95 -7.71
N ASP A 339 -1.92 -3.70 -8.73
CA ASP A 339 -0.61 -4.29 -8.90
C ASP A 339 0.54 -3.25 -8.96
N GLU A 340 0.23 -2.00 -9.27
CA GLU A 340 1.16 -0.88 -9.37
C GLU A 340 1.18 0.00 -8.11
N GLY A 341 0.31 -0.26 -7.14
CA GLY A 341 0.21 0.52 -5.90
C GLY A 341 -0.85 1.63 -5.92
N HIS A 342 -1.67 1.74 -6.97
CA HIS A 342 -2.75 2.73 -7.04
C HIS A 342 -3.98 2.27 -6.27
N ILE A 343 -4.62 3.22 -5.61
CA ILE A 343 -5.95 3.02 -5.03
C ILE A 343 -7.03 3.20 -6.10
N GLY A 344 -8.19 2.56 -5.90
CA GLY A 344 -9.37 2.70 -6.76
C GLY A 344 -9.87 4.15 -6.91
N GLU A 345 -10.65 4.40 -7.94
CA GLU A 345 -11.21 5.71 -8.27
C GLU A 345 -12.11 6.25 -7.16
N PHE A 346 -12.77 5.37 -6.40
CA PHE A 346 -13.59 5.75 -5.26
C PHE A 346 -12.77 6.49 -4.20
N LEU A 347 -11.67 5.91 -3.74
CA LEU A 347 -10.82 6.54 -2.73
C LEU A 347 -10.10 7.78 -3.27
N MET A 348 -9.73 7.78 -4.55
CA MET A 348 -9.21 8.98 -5.22
C MET A 348 -10.24 10.12 -5.21
N THR A 349 -11.51 9.81 -5.47
CA THR A 349 -12.58 10.81 -5.48
C THR A 349 -12.79 11.38 -4.09
N ILE A 350 -12.86 10.53 -3.04
CA ILE A 350 -12.97 10.99 -1.64
C ILE A 350 -11.83 11.95 -1.30
N ARG A 351 -10.60 11.56 -1.62
CA ARG A 351 -9.40 12.38 -1.39
C ARG A 351 -9.53 13.75 -2.07
N GLN A 352 -9.92 13.78 -3.35
CA GLN A 352 -10.13 15.04 -4.08
C GLN A 352 -11.22 15.89 -3.44
N GLN A 353 -12.33 15.28 -3.03
CA GLN A 353 -13.44 15.99 -2.38
C GLN A 353 -13.01 16.59 -1.02
N LEU A 354 -12.27 15.85 -0.19
CA LEU A 354 -11.74 16.36 1.07
C LEU A 354 -10.72 17.50 0.85
N GLN A 355 -9.89 17.40 -0.19
CA GLN A 355 -8.96 18.49 -0.53
C GLN A 355 -9.70 19.75 -0.98
N LEU A 356 -10.83 19.61 -1.71
CA LEU A 356 -11.69 20.73 -2.06
C LEU A 356 -12.30 21.38 -0.81
N ASP A 357 -12.82 20.59 0.15
CA ASP A 357 -13.37 21.13 1.41
C ASP A 357 -12.32 21.91 2.19
N LYS A 358 -11.10 21.37 2.28
CA LYS A 358 -9.98 22.05 2.91
C LYS A 358 -9.67 23.37 2.21
N ASN A 359 -9.57 23.37 0.88
CA ASN A 359 -9.26 24.58 0.12
C ASN A 359 -10.37 25.64 0.27
N GLU A 360 -11.64 25.25 0.22
CA GLU A 360 -12.77 26.16 0.44
C GLU A 360 -12.76 26.74 1.86
N TYR A 361 -12.43 25.94 2.86
CA TYR A 361 -12.31 26.39 4.24
C TYR A 361 -11.15 27.39 4.42
N ILE A 362 -10.00 27.11 3.81
CA ILE A 362 -8.84 28.03 3.81
C ILE A 362 -9.20 29.34 3.11
N GLU A 363 -9.88 29.30 1.97
CA GLU A 363 -10.32 30.51 1.25
C GLU A 363 -11.32 31.33 2.08
N LYS A 364 -12.22 30.70 2.84
CA LYS A 364 -13.09 31.40 3.79
C LYS A 364 -12.28 32.11 4.89
N ILE A 365 -11.25 31.45 5.43
CA ILE A 365 -10.36 32.07 6.43
C ILE A 365 -9.59 33.23 5.83
N LYS A 366 -9.04 33.05 4.62
CA LYS A 366 -8.34 34.06 3.87
C LYS A 366 -9.22 35.30 3.72
N ASN A 367 -10.45 35.14 3.25
CA ASN A 367 -11.42 36.22 3.08
C ASN A 367 -11.72 37.00 4.38
N LEU A 368 -11.73 36.33 5.54
CA LEU A 368 -11.92 36.99 6.84
C LEU A 368 -10.67 37.70 7.37
N LEU A 369 -9.49 37.30 6.92
CA LEU A 369 -8.20 37.85 7.36
C LEU A 369 -7.61 38.86 6.37
N ILE A 370 -8.18 39.01 5.17
CA ILE A 370 -7.78 40.02 4.18
C ILE A 370 -7.80 41.41 4.84
N GLY A 371 -6.71 42.15 4.66
CA GLY A 371 -6.52 43.49 5.22
C GLY A 371 -5.73 43.53 6.53
N TYR A 372 -5.39 42.38 7.12
CA TYR A 372 -4.48 42.29 8.26
C TYR A 372 -3.10 41.77 7.81
N PRO A 373 -2.08 42.63 7.63
CA PRO A 373 -0.74 42.15 7.25
C PRO A 373 -0.10 41.30 8.35
N LEU A 374 -0.35 41.65 9.61
CA LEU A 374 0.02 40.87 10.79
C LEU A 374 -1.24 40.40 11.48
N VAL A 375 -1.48 39.10 11.48
CA VAL A 375 -2.65 38.49 12.11
C VAL A 375 -2.27 38.05 13.52
N SER A 376 -3.04 38.49 14.51
CA SER A 376 -2.92 38.06 15.91
C SER A 376 -3.68 36.76 16.17
N ILE A 377 -3.30 36.04 17.22
CA ILE A 377 -4.01 34.83 17.67
C ILE A 377 -5.51 35.10 17.92
N LYS A 378 -5.88 36.28 18.41
CA LYS A 378 -7.30 36.66 18.62
C LYS A 378 -8.06 36.77 17.31
N GLN A 379 -7.48 37.44 16.31
CA GLN A 379 -8.08 37.58 14.98
C GLN A 379 -8.21 36.22 14.29
N PHE A 380 -7.18 35.39 14.35
CA PHE A 380 -7.22 34.04 13.78
C PHE A 380 -8.28 33.16 14.46
N LYS A 381 -8.34 33.12 15.80
CA LYS A 381 -9.39 32.40 16.54
C LYS A 381 -10.78 32.87 16.14
N ARG A 382 -10.99 34.18 16.05
CA ARG A 382 -12.26 34.75 15.64
C ARG A 382 -12.65 34.34 14.22
N ALA A 383 -11.71 34.38 13.27
CA ALA A 383 -11.97 33.95 11.89
C ALA A 383 -12.41 32.47 11.84
N VAL A 384 -11.68 31.59 12.54
CA VAL A 384 -12.03 30.16 12.62
C VAL A 384 -13.41 29.96 13.26
N GLN A 385 -13.69 30.61 14.39
CA GLN A 385 -14.98 30.49 15.08
C GLN A 385 -16.16 31.11 14.32
N MET A 386 -15.91 32.07 13.43
CA MET A 386 -16.95 32.62 12.55
C MET A 386 -17.34 31.65 11.43
N ILE A 387 -16.39 30.81 10.96
CA ILE A 387 -16.65 29.82 9.92
C ILE A 387 -17.18 28.52 10.51
N ASP A 388 -16.60 28.09 11.62
CA ASP A 388 -17.02 26.90 12.37
C ASP A 388 -17.31 27.27 13.84
N PRO A 389 -18.57 27.64 14.15
CA PRO A 389 -18.99 27.97 15.51
C PRO A 389 -18.97 26.77 16.47
N HIS A 390 -18.94 25.54 15.95
CA HIS A 390 -19.02 24.31 16.73
C HIS A 390 -17.65 23.68 16.99
N ILE A 391 -16.57 24.26 16.45
CA ILE A 391 -15.21 23.78 16.65
C ILE A 391 -14.89 23.56 18.13
N SER A 392 -14.31 22.40 18.46
CA SER A 392 -13.96 22.12 19.85
C SER A 392 -12.82 23.03 20.32
N LYS A 393 -12.78 23.33 21.62
CA LYS A 393 -11.67 24.09 22.23
C LYS A 393 -10.32 23.40 22.02
N GLN A 394 -10.31 22.08 21.87
CA GLN A 394 -9.09 21.29 21.67
C GLN A 394 -8.57 21.44 20.23
N GLU A 395 -9.43 21.34 19.22
CA GLU A 395 -9.05 21.60 17.83
C GLU A 395 -8.62 23.04 17.61
N LEU A 396 -9.38 24.00 18.14
CA LEU A 396 -9.01 25.42 17.99
C LEU A 396 -7.63 25.70 18.59
N ARG A 397 -7.31 25.09 19.75
CA ARG A 397 -5.98 25.16 20.34
C ARG A 397 -4.93 24.48 19.47
N ARG A 398 -5.26 23.34 18.86
CA ARG A 398 -4.36 22.65 17.93
C ARG A 398 -4.01 23.53 16.73
N TYR A 399 -5.01 24.15 16.09
CA TYR A 399 -4.79 25.07 14.96
C TYR A 399 -3.93 26.28 15.37
N VAL A 400 -4.22 26.89 16.51
CA VAL A 400 -3.45 28.04 17.00
C VAL A 400 -1.99 27.64 17.31
N ASN A 401 -1.78 26.54 18.02
CA ASN A 401 -0.43 26.06 18.35
C ASN A 401 0.39 25.77 17.11
N TRP A 402 -0.26 25.23 16.07
CA TRP A 402 0.40 24.89 14.83
C TRP A 402 0.70 26.12 13.96
N VAL A 403 -0.28 27.02 13.77
CA VAL A 403 -0.07 28.26 13.02
C VAL A 403 1.01 29.13 13.67
N TYR A 404 1.00 29.28 15.00
CA TYR A 404 1.88 30.20 15.72
C TYR A 404 3.12 29.56 16.36
N GLU A 405 3.30 28.24 16.25
CA GLU A 405 4.42 27.50 16.87
C GLU A 405 4.60 27.79 18.36
N LEU A 406 3.49 27.73 19.09
CA LEU A 406 3.52 27.91 20.53
C LEU A 406 4.31 26.75 21.16
N LYS A 407 5.56 27.02 21.56
CA LYS A 407 6.37 26.06 22.32
C LYS A 407 5.57 25.66 23.57
N LYS A 408 5.60 24.36 23.93
CA LYS A 408 5.06 23.85 25.20
C LYS A 408 5.85 24.47 26.37
N ILE A 409 5.58 25.71 26.70
CA ILE A 409 6.05 26.39 27.92
C ILE A 409 4.96 26.19 28.98
N ASN A 410 5.31 26.30 30.27
CA ASN A 410 4.49 25.94 31.42
C ASN A 410 3.18 26.75 31.55
N LYS A 411 2.07 26.07 31.89
CA LYS A 411 0.65 26.50 31.79
C LYS A 411 0.27 27.87 32.39
N GLU A 412 1.05 28.44 33.30
CA GLU A 412 0.59 29.54 34.17
C GLU A 412 1.06 30.94 33.75
N GLU A 413 2.04 31.08 32.86
CA GLU A 413 2.50 32.39 32.32
C GLU A 413 1.96 32.70 30.90
N ILE A 414 1.16 31.78 30.33
CA ILE A 414 0.93 31.69 28.88
C ILE A 414 -0.23 32.56 28.37
N GLU A 415 -1.31 32.73 29.14
CA GLU A 415 -2.55 33.31 28.60
C GLU A 415 -2.42 34.81 28.27
N SER A 416 -1.51 35.53 28.92
CA SER A 416 -1.22 36.94 28.60
C SER A 416 -0.16 37.09 27.49
N TYR A 417 0.87 36.24 27.48
CA TYR A 417 2.00 36.33 26.54
C TYR A 417 1.64 35.82 25.12
N ASN A 418 0.80 34.79 25.03
CA ASN A 418 0.35 34.23 23.75
C ASN A 418 -0.71 35.10 23.04
N GLU A 419 -1.27 36.12 23.67
CA GLU A 419 -2.27 36.98 23.01
C GLU A 419 -1.64 38.09 22.15
N MET A 420 -0.36 38.39 22.36
CA MET A 420 0.40 39.42 21.63
C MET A 420 1.17 38.90 20.41
N GLN A 421 1.26 37.58 20.24
CA GLN A 421 1.99 37.02 19.10
C GLN A 421 1.17 37.24 17.82
N SER A 422 1.78 37.95 16.87
CA SER A 422 1.27 38.12 15.51
C SER A 422 2.18 37.41 14.52
N ARG A 423 1.61 36.99 13.40
CA ARG A 423 2.33 36.31 12.32
C ARG A 423 1.87 36.90 11.00
N ASP A 424 2.79 36.89 10.03
CA ASP A 424 2.51 37.41 8.69
C ASP A 424 1.38 36.62 8.02
N PHE A 425 0.48 37.34 7.36
CA PHE A 425 -0.71 36.76 6.73
C PHE A 425 -0.34 35.68 5.70
N GLU A 426 0.62 35.94 4.81
CA GLU A 426 1.03 35.00 3.78
C GLU A 426 1.65 33.74 4.39
N GLU A 427 2.40 33.89 5.48
CA GLU A 427 2.96 32.75 6.22
C GLU A 427 1.87 31.89 6.88
N ILE A 428 0.79 32.51 7.37
CA ILE A 428 -0.37 31.75 7.91
C ILE A 428 -1.03 30.95 6.79
N ILE A 429 -1.36 31.57 5.65
CA ILE A 429 -2.02 30.88 4.54
C ILE A 429 -1.16 29.73 4.02
N LEU A 430 0.12 29.97 3.78
CA LEU A 430 1.06 28.96 3.32
C LEU A 430 1.19 27.79 4.31
N ARG A 431 1.08 28.07 5.61
CA ARG A 431 0.97 27.00 6.61
C ARG A 431 -0.33 26.23 6.44
N LEU A 432 -1.48 26.90 6.51
CA LEU A 432 -2.83 26.29 6.37
C LEU A 432 -2.90 25.32 5.19
N GLU A 433 -2.37 25.72 4.04
CA GLU A 433 -2.30 24.89 2.83
C GLU A 433 -1.47 23.61 3.02
N ARG A 434 -0.40 23.66 3.81
CA ARG A 434 0.51 22.54 4.08
C ARG A 434 0.08 21.62 5.24
N CYS A 435 -0.92 21.99 6.04
CA CYS A 435 -1.41 21.13 7.12
C CYS A 435 -2.08 19.87 6.58
N SER A 436 -1.85 18.72 7.22
CA SER A 436 -2.74 17.57 7.04
C SER A 436 -4.04 17.68 7.81
N CYS A 437 -3.95 18.16 9.05
CA CYS A 437 -5.01 18.03 10.03
C CYS A 437 -6.04 19.17 9.96
N PHE A 438 -6.00 20.00 8.91
CA PHE A 438 -6.82 21.19 8.82
C PHE A 438 -8.12 20.84 8.11
N MET A 439 -9.22 20.92 8.86
CA MET A 439 -10.58 20.37 8.63
C MET A 439 -10.82 18.96 9.17
N HIS A 440 -12.08 18.74 9.57
CA HIS A 440 -12.66 17.50 10.07
C HIS A 440 -13.29 16.68 8.96
#